data_AF-A0A0G1AQG5-F1
#
_entry.id   AF-A0A0G1AQG5-F1
#
_cell.length_a   1.000
_cell.length_b   1.000
_cell.length_c   1.000
_cell.angle_alpha   90.00
_cell.angle_beta   90.00
_cell.angle_gamma   90.00
#
_symmetry.space_group_name_H-M   'P 1'
#
loop_
_entity.id
_entity.type
_entity.pdbx_description
1 polymer ?
#
loop_
_entity_poly.entity_id
_entity_poly.type
_entity_poly.pdbx_seq_one_letter_code
_entity_poly.pdbx_strand_id
1 'polypeptide(L)'
;EADRSEENRNKVIDENAKNGIFMELIKSRRKSLLITIMKMSRLLGISPETYSDYEMCRVALPVEMVERIEDVFRDKYRESIEEKTFKEAFGENEG
;
A
#
# COMPACT_ATOMS: atom_id res chain seq x y z
N GLU A 1 -27.49 -1.13 29.32
CA GLU A 1 -27.21 -0.45 28.03
C GLU A 1 -25.70 -0.40 27.76
N ALA A 2 -25.02 -1.55 27.84
CA ALA A 2 -23.54 -1.62 27.77
C ALA A 2 -23.00 -2.46 26.59
N ASP A 3 -23.86 -3.11 25.80
CA ASP A 3 -23.44 -4.15 24.85
C ASP A 3 -22.99 -3.62 23.48
N ARG A 4 -23.61 -2.52 23.02
CA ARG A 4 -23.44 -2.04 21.64
C ARG A 4 -22.05 -1.44 21.35
N SER A 5 -21.31 -1.02 22.39
CA SER A 5 -19.97 -0.43 22.23
C SER A 5 -18.83 -1.46 22.26
N GLU A 6 -19.06 -2.60 22.92
CA GLU A 6 -18.08 -3.70 23.02
C GLU A 6 -18.07 -4.51 21.71
N GLU A 7 -19.25 -4.82 21.19
CA GLU A 7 -19.44 -5.58 19.96
C GLU A 7 -18.90 -4.82 18.73
N ASN A 8 -19.05 -3.50 18.71
CA ASN A 8 -18.50 -2.64 17.67
C ASN A 8 -16.97 -2.53 17.76
N ARG A 9 -16.40 -2.54 18.98
CA ARG A 9 -14.93 -2.59 19.19
C ARG A 9 -14.33 -3.91 18.72
N ASN A 10 -14.96 -5.04 19.04
CA ASN A 10 -14.46 -6.36 18.64
C ASN A 10 -14.53 -6.58 17.12
N LYS A 11 -15.56 -6.05 16.43
CA LYS A 11 -15.61 -6.05 14.95
C LYS A 11 -14.45 -5.29 14.32
N VAL A 12 -14.13 -4.10 14.83
CA VAL A 12 -13.01 -3.29 14.33
C VAL A 12 -11.68 -4.00 14.56
N ILE A 13 -11.52 -4.71 15.68
CA ILE A 13 -10.31 -5.49 15.99
C ILE A 13 -10.15 -6.69 15.03
N ASP A 14 -11.23 -7.42 14.73
CA ASP A 14 -11.19 -8.55 13.79
C ASP A 14 -10.98 -8.12 12.32
N GLU A 15 -11.57 -6.99 11.92
CA GLU A 15 -11.26 -6.36 10.62
C GLU A 15 -9.80 -5.92 10.57
N ASN A 16 -9.26 -5.38 11.67
CA ASN A 16 -7.84 -5.03 11.78
C ASN A 16 -6.90 -6.25 11.77
N ALA A 17 -7.32 -7.39 12.31
CA ALA A 17 -6.54 -8.63 12.26
C ALA A 17 -6.42 -9.18 10.83
N LYS A 18 -7.50 -9.09 10.02
CA LYS A 18 -7.44 -9.36 8.57
C LYS A 18 -6.61 -8.32 7.83
N ASN A 19 -6.63 -7.06 8.28
CA ASN A 19 -5.79 -6.00 7.73
C ASN A 19 -4.29 -6.28 7.93
N GLY A 20 -3.88 -7.01 8.97
CA GLY A 20 -2.46 -7.30 9.24
C GLY A 20 -1.75 -8.06 8.11
N ILE A 21 -2.34 -9.17 7.64
CA ILE A 21 -1.78 -9.95 6.52
C ILE A 21 -1.79 -9.12 5.24
N PHE A 22 -2.89 -8.40 5.01
CA PHE A 22 -3.05 -7.57 3.82
C PHE A 22 -2.06 -6.40 3.78
N MET A 23 -1.82 -5.74 4.91
CA MET A 23 -0.84 -4.68 5.03
C MET A 23 0.59 -5.18 4.89
N GLU A 24 0.91 -6.39 5.36
CA GLU A 24 2.24 -6.95 5.15
C GLU A 24 2.50 -7.24 3.65
N LEU A 25 1.46 -7.64 2.90
CA LEU A 25 1.53 -7.76 1.43
C LEU A 25 1.75 -6.39 0.77
N ILE A 26 0.95 -5.37 1.13
CA ILE A 26 1.09 -4.00 0.62
C ILE A 26 2.50 -3.46 0.88
N LYS A 27 2.98 -3.60 2.11
CA LYS A 27 4.31 -3.14 2.54
C LYS A 27 5.42 -3.87 1.79
N SER A 28 5.30 -5.17 1.60
CA SER A 28 6.26 -5.97 0.83
C SER A 28 6.31 -5.53 -0.62
N ARG A 29 5.15 -5.31 -1.25
CA ARG A 29 5.04 -4.83 -2.64
C ARG A 29 5.55 -3.39 -2.80
N ARG A 30 5.25 -2.51 -1.84
CA ARG A 30 5.81 -1.14 -1.81
C ARG A 30 7.34 -1.19 -1.79
N LYS A 31 7.92 -2.04 -0.94
CA LYS A 31 9.38 -2.21 -0.83
C LYS A 31 9.98 -2.78 -2.11
N SER A 32 9.37 -3.77 -2.76
CA SER A 32 9.88 -4.32 -4.02
C SER A 32 9.85 -3.32 -5.16
N LEU A 33 8.86 -2.41 -5.17
CA LEU A 33 8.77 -1.29 -6.11
C LEU A 33 9.60 -0.07 -5.70
N LEU A 34 10.40 -0.17 -4.62
CA LEU A 34 11.26 0.90 -4.10
C LEU A 34 10.51 2.22 -3.84
N ILE A 35 9.23 2.14 -3.47
CA ILE A 35 8.43 3.32 -3.16
C ILE A 35 8.63 3.68 -1.69
N THR A 36 9.09 4.89 -1.40
CA THR A 36 9.24 5.37 0.00
C THR A 36 7.88 5.68 0.61
N ILE A 37 7.78 5.69 1.96
CA ILE A 37 6.57 6.12 2.67
C ILE A 37 6.16 7.54 2.25
N MET A 38 7.12 8.45 2.13
CA MET A 38 6.89 9.82 1.64
C MET A 38 6.31 9.85 0.22
N LYS A 39 6.82 9.02 -0.70
CA LYS A 39 6.32 8.96 -2.07
C LYS A 39 4.93 8.33 -2.13
N MET A 40 4.72 7.25 -1.39
CA MET A 40 3.44 6.55 -1.34
C MET A 40 2.34 7.46 -0.78
N SER A 41 2.58 8.09 0.38
CA SER A 41 1.65 9.04 0.99
C SER A 41 1.28 10.20 0.06
N ARG A 42 2.27 10.77 -0.66
CA ARG A 42 2.04 11.80 -1.66
C ARG A 42 1.15 11.32 -2.81
N LEU A 43 1.38 10.12 -3.34
CA LEU A 43 0.57 9.54 -4.42
C LEU A 43 -0.86 9.25 -3.98
N LEU A 44 -1.04 8.90 -2.71
CA LEU A 44 -2.34 8.62 -2.11
C LEU A 44 -3.08 9.87 -1.60
N GLY A 45 -2.42 11.03 -1.59
CA GLY A 45 -2.99 12.28 -1.09
C GLY A 45 -3.21 12.33 0.43
N ILE A 46 -2.41 11.58 1.19
CA ILE A 46 -2.47 11.50 2.67
C ILE A 46 -1.15 11.91 3.30
N SER A 47 -1.12 12.08 4.62
CA SER A 47 0.13 12.37 5.32
C SER A 47 1.04 11.12 5.38
N PRO A 48 2.38 11.29 5.45
CA PRO A 48 3.31 10.18 5.66
C PRO A 48 3.06 9.42 6.96
N GLU A 49 2.63 10.13 8.01
CA GLU A 49 2.27 9.55 9.31
C GLU A 49 1.05 8.64 9.18
N THR A 50 -0.02 9.11 8.53
CA THR A 50 -1.23 8.32 8.27
C THR A 50 -0.90 7.03 7.52
N TYR A 51 -0.07 7.11 6.47
CA TYR A 51 0.34 5.92 5.74
C TYR A 51 1.20 4.97 6.60
N SER A 52 2.11 5.52 7.42
CA SER A 52 2.90 4.73 8.35
C SER A 52 2.03 4.00 9.38
N ASP A 53 0.98 4.65 9.88
CA ASP A 53 0.05 4.04 10.82
C ASP A 53 -0.74 2.89 10.21
N TYR A 54 -1.09 2.98 8.91
CA TYR A 54 -1.63 1.84 8.17
C TYR A 54 -0.61 0.70 8.09
N GLU A 55 0.65 0.95 7.70
CA GLU A 55 1.66 -0.12 7.61
C GLU A 55 2.01 -0.76 8.96
N MET A 56 1.87 -0.01 10.04
CA MET A 56 2.06 -0.52 11.40
C MET A 56 0.78 -1.13 12.00
N CYS A 57 -0.32 -1.18 11.24
CA CYS A 57 -1.62 -1.65 11.70
C CYS A 57 -2.13 -0.93 12.96
N ARG A 58 -1.72 0.33 13.15
CA ARG A 58 -2.19 1.19 14.26
C ARG A 58 -3.57 1.76 13.97
N VAL A 59 -3.89 1.94 12.70
CA VAL A 59 -5.19 2.40 12.19
C VAL A 59 -5.66 1.43 11.11
N ALA A 60 -6.97 1.19 11.07
CA ALA A 60 -7.60 0.39 10.02
C ALA A 60 -7.35 1.02 8.64
N LEU A 61 -7.00 0.21 7.65
CA LEU A 61 -6.92 0.68 6.27
C LEU A 61 -8.35 0.75 5.69
N PRO A 62 -8.85 1.93 5.27
CA PRO A 62 -10.15 2.02 4.64
C PRO A 62 -10.19 1.28 3.29
N VAL A 63 -11.33 0.69 2.92
CA VAL A 63 -11.48 -0.04 1.64
C VAL A 63 -11.14 0.83 0.44
N GLU A 64 -11.57 2.09 0.42
CA GLU A 64 -11.23 3.06 -0.63
C GLU A 64 -9.71 3.27 -0.79
N MET A 65 -8.94 3.08 0.29
CA MET A 65 -7.50 3.21 0.21
C MET A 65 -6.83 1.98 -0.38
N VAL A 66 -7.44 0.80 -0.26
CA VAL A 66 -6.95 -0.42 -0.90
C VAL A 66 -6.91 -0.24 -2.42
N GLU A 67 -7.99 0.26 -3.01
CA GLU A 67 -8.09 0.48 -4.45
C GLU A 67 -7.03 1.47 -4.95
N ARG A 68 -6.88 2.60 -4.24
CA ARG A 68 -5.86 3.61 -4.57
C ARG A 68 -4.43 3.07 -4.47
N ILE A 69 -4.15 2.21 -3.50
CA ILE A 69 -2.84 1.58 -3.34
C ILE A 69 -2.55 0.64 -4.52
N GLU A 70 -3.53 -0.14 -4.95
CA GLU A 70 -3.40 -1.02 -6.11
C GLU A 70 -3.18 -0.25 -7.41
N ASP A 71 -3.84 0.90 -7.59
CA ASP A 71 -3.61 1.77 -8.75
C ASP A 71 -2.19 2.31 -8.78
N VAL A 72 -1.66 2.77 -7.64
CA VAL A 72 -0.26 3.19 -7.53
C VAL A 72 0.69 2.05 -7.90
N PHE A 73 0.42 0.83 -7.45
CA PHE A 73 1.25 -0.32 -7.79
C PHE A 73 1.18 -0.70 -9.26
N ARG A 74 -0.01 -0.63 -9.86
CA ARG A 74 -0.22 -0.89 -11.30
C ARG A 74 0.55 0.10 -12.15
N ASP A 75 0.47 1.39 -11.81
CA ASP A 75 1.19 2.44 -12.55
C ASP A 75 2.69 2.29 -12.44
N LYS A 76 3.23 1.99 -11.24
CA LYS A 76 4.67 1.75 -11.07
C LYS A 76 5.17 0.49 -11.76
N TYR A 77 4.35 -0.55 -11.79
CA TYR A 77 4.69 -1.74 -12.54
C TYR A 77 4.74 -1.45 -14.05
N ARG A 78 3.78 -0.69 -14.58
CA ARG A 78 3.76 -0.26 -15.98
C ARG A 78 4.99 0.56 -16.35
N GLU A 79 5.35 1.57 -15.54
CA GLU A 79 6.57 2.35 -15.74
C GLU A 79 7.81 1.44 -15.81
N SER A 80 7.89 0.43 -14.93
CA SER A 80 9.04 -0.49 -14.92
C SER A 80 9.13 -1.41 -16.14
N ILE A 81 7.99 -1.75 -16.76
CA ILE A 81 7.96 -2.53 -18.01
C ILE A 81 8.37 -1.66 -19.18
N GLU A 82 7.81 -0.46 -19.30
CA GLU A 82 8.13 0.46 -20.38
C GLU A 82 9.63 0.79 -20.40
N GLU A 83 10.25 0.99 -19.23
CA GLU A 83 11.69 1.22 -19.12
C GLU A 83 12.51 0.00 -19.58
N LYS A 84 12.09 -1.22 -19.21
CA LYS A 84 12.77 -2.46 -19.65
C LYS A 84 12.64 -2.69 -21.14
N THR A 85 11.42 -2.58 -21.67
CA THR A 85 11.16 -2.74 -23.11
C THR A 85 11.90 -1.69 -23.93
N PHE A 86 12.00 -0.45 -23.45
CA PHE A 86 12.81 0.58 -24.11
C PHE A 86 14.30 0.20 -24.11
N LYS A 87 14.87 -0.23 -22.98
CA LYS A 87 16.27 -0.66 -22.91
C LYS A 87 16.57 -1.88 -23.79
N GLU A 88 15.64 -2.83 -23.88
CA GLU A 88 15.76 -4.01 -24.75
C GLU A 88 15.63 -3.64 -26.24
N ALA A 89 14.73 -2.74 -26.59
CA ALA A 89 14.49 -2.32 -27.98
C ALA A 89 15.59 -1.40 -28.53
N PHE A 90 16.24 -0.60 -27.68
CA PHE A 90 17.21 0.41 -28.09
C PHE A 90 18.64 0.16 -27.57
N GLY A 91 18.87 -0.96 -26.87
CA GLY A 91 20.19 -1.57 -26.72
C GLY A 91 21.23 -0.73 -25.98
N GLU A 92 21.08 -0.55 -24.67
CA GLU A 92 22.22 -0.32 -23.78
C GLU A 92 22.64 -1.67 -23.17
N ASN A 93 23.32 -2.46 -23.99
CA ASN A 93 24.06 -3.64 -23.56
C ASN A 93 25.48 -3.17 -23.23
N GLU A 94 25.65 -2.41 -22.15
CA GLU A 94 26.98 -2.02 -21.68
C GLU A 94 27.49 -3.04 -20.66
N GLY A 95 28.42 -3.90 -21.12
CA GLY A 95 29.60 -4.36 -20.37
C GLY A 95 29.40 -5.41 -19.28
#